data_AF-A0A453P103-F1
#
_entry.id   AF-A0A453P103-F1
#
_cell.length_a   1.000
_cell.length_b   1.000
_cell.length_c   1.000
_cell.angle_alpha   90.00
_cell.angle_beta   90.00
_cell.angle_gamma   90.00
#
_symmetry.space_group_name_H-M   'P 1'
#
loop_
_entity.id
_entity.type
_entity.pdbx_description
1 polymer ?
#
loop_
_entity_poly.entity_id
_entity_poly.type
_entity_poly.pdbx_seq_one_letter_code
_entity_poly.pdbx_strand_id
1 'polypeptide(L)'
;YTVGLAATCWAIWLARNRATFEKKQIKTPFEIVFSLCSFLLYWTCLQQGDAARELRTGAEMINASTMQLMKMCDAAKQTIQ
;
A
#
# COMPACT_ATOMS: atom_id res chain seq x y z
N TYR A 1 -15.63 -3.61 -3.65
CA TYR A 1 -15.43 -2.68 -2.50
C TYR A 1 -14.92 -3.39 -1.24
N THR A 2 -15.55 -4.47 -0.77
CA THR A 2 -15.19 -5.18 0.48
C THR A 2 -13.73 -5.65 0.53
N VAL A 3 -13.21 -6.19 -0.57
CA VAL A 3 -11.84 -6.71 -0.67
C VAL A 3 -10.78 -5.61 -0.50
N GLY A 4 -11.02 -4.43 -1.08
CA GLY A 4 -10.11 -3.29 -0.95
C GLY A 4 -10.08 -2.71 0.48
N LEU A 5 -11.23 -2.65 1.14
CA LEU A 5 -11.32 -2.23 2.54
C LEU A 5 -10.62 -3.24 3.45
N ALA A 6 -10.87 -4.53 3.25
CA ALA A 6 -10.21 -5.59 4.01
C ALA A 6 -8.69 -5.56 3.84
N ALA A 7 -8.19 -5.33 2.63
CA ALA A 7 -6.74 -5.22 2.37
C ALA A 7 -6.14 -3.99 3.08
N THR A 8 -6.86 -2.87 3.10
CA THR A 8 -6.47 -1.64 3.80
C THR A 8 -6.40 -1.87 5.31
N CYS A 9 -7.45 -2.43 5.89
CA CYS A 9 -7.49 -2.77 7.31
C CYS A 9 -6.38 -3.76 7.68
N TRP A 10 -6.12 -4.77 6.83
CA TRP A 10 -5.08 -5.76 7.04
C TRP A 10 -3.68 -5.15 7.01
N ALA A 11 -3.39 -4.30 6.01
CA ALA A 11 -2.09 -3.64 5.90
C ALA A 11 -1.79 -2.75 7.11
N ILE A 12 -2.78 -1.99 7.59
CA ILE A 12 -2.65 -1.14 8.78
C ILE A 12 -2.45 -2.01 10.03
N TRP A 13 -3.26 -3.05 10.19
CA TRP A 13 -3.15 -3.96 11.34
C TRP A 13 -1.78 -4.65 11.39
N LEU A 14 -1.31 -5.18 10.26
CA LEU A 14 -0.01 -5.85 10.17
C LEU A 14 1.14 -4.88 10.48
N ALA A 15 1.08 -3.66 9.98
CA ALA A 15 2.09 -2.64 10.25
C ALA A 15 2.14 -2.29 11.75
N ARG A 16 0.98 -2.14 12.40
CA ARG A 16 0.89 -1.91 13.85
C ARG A 16 1.40 -3.10 14.67
N ASN A 17 1.08 -4.32 14.25
CA ASN A 17 1.54 -5.53 14.91
C ASN A 17 3.07 -5.66 14.80
N ARG A 18 3.66 -5.42 13.63
CA ARG A 18 5.11 -5.44 13.46
C ARG A 18 5.82 -4.41 14.32
N ALA A 19 5.27 -3.20 14.43
CA ALA A 19 5.82 -2.17 15.31
C ALA A 19 5.74 -2.57 16.79
N THR A 20 4.64 -3.19 17.21
CA THR A 20 4.40 -3.56 18.63
C THR A 20 5.16 -4.81 19.04
N PHE A 21 5.14 -5.87 18.23
CA PHE A 21 5.68 -7.19 18.57
C PHE A 21 7.11 -7.40 18.06
N GLU A 22 7.43 -6.93 16.85
CA GLU A 22 8.76 -7.13 16.25
C GLU A 22 9.70 -5.93 16.49
N LYS A 23 9.22 -4.87 17.16
CA LYS A 23 9.91 -3.58 17.33
C LYS A 23 10.40 -2.97 16.01
N LYS A 24 9.83 -3.39 14.88
CA LYS A 24 10.12 -2.83 13.56
C LYS A 24 9.36 -1.53 13.41
N GLN A 25 10.04 -0.43 13.73
CA GLN A 25 9.51 0.91 13.52
C GLN A 25 9.25 1.13 12.04
N ILE A 26 8.05 1.60 11.72
CA ILE A 26 7.66 2.00 10.37
C ILE A 26 8.43 3.29 10.07
N LYS A 27 9.40 3.21 9.17
CA LYS A 27 10.28 4.36 8.85
C LYS A 27 9.58 5.38 7.95
N THR A 28 8.65 4.90 7.14
CA THR A 28 7.93 5.72 6.18
C THR A 28 6.49 5.24 6.01
N PRO A 29 5.51 6.16 5.91
CA PRO A 29 4.12 5.79 5.63
C PRO A 29 3.98 5.01 4.31
N PHE A 30 4.93 5.16 3.38
CA PHE A 30 4.94 4.46 2.11
C PHE A 30 5.04 2.93 2.27
N GLU A 31 5.71 2.42 3.32
CA GLU A 31 5.80 0.97 3.57
C GLU A 31 4.43 0.32 3.77
N ILE A 32 3.50 1.03 4.42
CA ILE A 32 2.13 0.56 4.63
C ILE A 32 1.38 0.52 3.29
N VAL A 33 1.56 1.55 2.45
CA VAL A 33 0.88 1.65 1.15
C VAL A 33 1.41 0.62 0.16
N PHE A 34 2.72 0.37 0.12
CA PHE A 34 3.29 -0.72 -0.70
C PHE A 34 2.83 -2.10 -0.21
N SER A 35 2.69 -2.29 1.11
CA SER A 35 2.11 -3.52 1.67
C SER A 35 0.65 -3.69 1.24
N LEU A 36 -0.15 -2.62 1.29
CA LEU A 36 -1.51 -2.60 0.78
C LEU A 36 -1.58 -2.99 -0.70
N CYS A 37 -0.79 -2.35 -1.57
CA CYS A 37 -0.73 -2.69 -2.99
C CYS A 37 -0.38 -4.17 -3.22
N SER A 38 0.54 -4.71 -2.42
CA SER A 38 0.93 -6.13 -2.49
C SER A 38 -0.23 -7.05 -2.12
N PHE A 39 -0.99 -6.73 -1.08
CA PHE A 39 -2.19 -7.50 -0.70
C PHE A 39 -3.30 -7.39 -1.74
N LEU A 40 -3.55 -6.20 -2.29
CA LEU A 40 -4.54 -6.01 -3.34
C LEU A 40 -4.21 -6.85 -4.57
N LEU A 41 -2.96 -6.81 -5.04
CA LEU A 41 -2.46 -7.63 -6.14
C LEU A 41 -2.57 -9.13 -5.83
N TYR A 42 -2.16 -9.56 -4.64
CA TYR A 42 -2.28 -10.96 -4.23
C TYR A 42 -3.73 -11.44 -4.22
N TRP A 43 -4.66 -10.60 -3.75
CA TRP A 43 -6.09 -10.92 -3.68
C TRP A 43 -6.83 -10.79 -5.01
N THR A 44 -6.20 -10.28 -6.07
CA THR A 44 -6.78 -10.33 -7.43
C THR A 44 -7.05 -11.76 -7.87
N CYS A 45 -6.17 -12.71 -7.48
CA CYS A 45 -6.35 -14.13 -7.79
C CYS A 45 -7.57 -14.75 -7.08
N LEU A 46 -8.05 -14.15 -5.98
CA LEU A 46 -9.25 -14.61 -5.28
C LEU A 46 -10.55 -14.06 -5.90
N GLN A 47 -10.46 -13.12 -6.85
CA GLN A 47 -11.62 -12.53 -7.51
C GLN A 47 -11.86 -13.13 -8.90
N GLN A 48 -13.12 -13.16 -9.32
CA GLN A 48 -13.52 -13.65 -10.64
C GLN A 48 -13.91 -12.51 -11.59
N GLY A 49 -13.61 -12.68 -12.87
CA GLY A 49 -14.03 -11.77 -13.94
C GLY A 49 -13.50 -10.35 -13.77
N ASP A 50 -14.36 -9.37 -14.07
CA ASP A 50 -13.98 -7.96 -14.09
C ASP A 50 -13.61 -7.40 -12.70
N ALA A 51 -14.10 -8.01 -11.62
CA ALA A 51 -13.71 -7.62 -10.27
C ALA A 51 -12.20 -7.80 -10.00
N ALA A 52 -11.57 -8.82 -10.61
CA ALA A 52 -10.13 -9.02 -10.52
C ALA A 52 -9.34 -7.95 -11.29
N ARG A 53 -9.86 -7.56 -12.46
CA ARG A 53 -9.26 -6.48 -13.27
C ARG A 53 -9.36 -5.15 -12.57
N GLU A 54 -10.52 -4.77 -12.07
CA GLU A 54 -10.74 -3.53 -11.33
C GLU A 54 -9.82 -3.45 -10.09
N LEU A 55 -9.70 -4.55 -9.34
CA LEU A 55 -8.83 -4.61 -8.17
C LEU A 55 -7.35 -4.45 -8.55
N ARG A 56 -6.93 -5.07 -9.66
CA ARG A 56 -5.56 -4.96 -10.18
C ARG A 56 -5.25 -3.54 -10.63
N THR A 57 -6.12 -2.96 -11.46
CA THR A 57 -5.97 -1.58 -11.96
C THR A 57 -5.91 -0.60 -10.79
N GLY A 58 -6.79 -0.75 -9.79
CA GLY A 58 -6.77 0.06 -8.59
C GLY A 58 -5.45 -0.05 -7.82
N ALA A 59 -4.91 -1.27 -7.66
CA ALA A 59 -3.63 -1.49 -7.00
C ALA A 59 -2.46 -0.84 -7.76
N GLU A 60 -2.44 -0.97 -9.09
CA GLU A 60 -1.42 -0.37 -9.95
C GLU A 60 -1.47 1.16 -9.90
N MET A 61 -2.68 1.75 -9.89
CA MET A 61 -2.87 3.19 -9.73
C MET A 61 -2.35 3.70 -8.38
N ILE A 62 -2.75 3.05 -7.27
CA ILE A 62 -2.28 3.42 -5.92
C ILE A 62 -0.75 3.34 -5.87
N ASN A 63 -0.17 2.29 -6.45
CA ASN A 63 1.28 2.11 -6.49
C ASN A 63 1.98 3.23 -7.28
N ALA A 64 1.46 3.58 -8.46
CA ALA A 64 2.00 4.66 -9.29
C ALA A 64 1.91 6.02 -8.59
N SER A 65 0.75 6.37 -8.01
CA SER A 65 0.56 7.61 -7.26
C SER A 65 1.48 7.68 -6.04
N THR A 66 1.67 6.55 -5.34
CA THR A 66 2.57 6.46 -4.18
C THR A 66 4.02 6.70 -4.59
N MET A 67 4.46 6.11 -5.71
CA MET A 67 5.81 6.36 -6.25
C MET A 67 6.01 7.82 -6.66
N GLN A 68 4.99 8.47 -7.23
CA GLN A 68 5.07 9.90 -7.54
C GLN A 68 5.16 10.76 -6.27
N LEU A 69 4.33 10.48 -5.27
CA LEU A 69 4.38 11.19 -3.98
C LEU A 69 5.73 11.01 -3.29
N MET A 70 6.29 9.80 -3.31
CA MET A 70 7.62 9.53 -2.76
C MET A 70 8.70 10.38 -3.43
N LYS A 71 8.69 10.46 -4.77
CA LYS A 71 9.61 11.32 -5.53
C LYS A 71 9.45 12.80 -5.20
N MET A 72 8.21 13.27 -5.05
CA MET A 72 7.93 14.67 -4.66
C MET A 72 8.43 14.96 -3.24
N CYS A 73 8.22 14.05 -2.29
CA CYS A 73 8.73 14.20 -0.93
C CYS A 73 10.26 14.22 -0.87
N ASP A 74 10.93 13.42 -1.69
CA ASP A 74 12.40 13.40 -1.77
C ASP A 74 12.94 14.70 -2.37
N ALA A 75 12.32 15.21 -3.45
CA ALA A 75 12.65 16.50 -4.04
C ALA A 75 12.41 17.68 -3.07
N ALA A 76 11.32 17.64 -2.30
CA ALA A 76 11.02 18.63 -1.28
C ALA A 76 12.07 18.62 -0.15
N LYS A 77 12.53 17.44 0.29
CA LYS A 77 13.63 17.34 1.27
C LYS A 77 14.92 17.95 0.75
N GLN A 78 15.27 17.74 -0.52
CA GLN A 78 16.47 18.30 -1.14
C GLN A 78 16.40 19.83 -1.32
N THR A 79 15.22 20.41 -1.41
CA THR A 79 15.04 21.87 -1.57
C THR A 79 15.14 22.61 -0.22
N ILE A 80 14.95 21.90 0.89
CA ILE A 80 14.97 22.46 2.26
C ILE A 80 16.37 22.35 2.90
N GLN A 81 17.25 21.50 2.37
CA GLN A 81 18.66 21.39 2.79
C GLN A 81 19.56 22.35 2.00
#